data_AF-A0A0Q6YD68-F1
#
_entry.id   AF-A0A0Q6YD68-F1
#
_cell.length_a   1.000
_cell.length_b   1.000
_cell.length_c   1.000
_cell.angle_alpha   90.00
_cell.angle_beta   90.00
_cell.angle_gamma   90.00
#
_symmetry.space_group_name_H-M   'P 1'
#
loop_
_entity.id
_entity.type
_entity.pdbx_description
1 polymer ?
#
loop_
_entity_poly.entity_id
_entity_poly.type
_entity_poly.pdbx_seq_one_letter_code
_entity_poly.pdbx_strand_id
1 'polypeptide(L)'
;MPRKPGPQIQPDHKLSDEARAAIKAWEDHVAKEPELREAAQKSLADELTANVDLPVANLAKNPEVPWGIGTLWKIVTKYNVPPRQPNKAKRSDES
;
A
#
# COMPACT_ATOMS: atom_id res chain seq x y z
N MET A 1 -42.36 6.94 27.82
CA MET A 1 -41.25 6.17 27.21
C MET A 1 -41.76 5.55 25.91
N PRO A 2 -41.15 5.81 24.75
CA PRO A 2 -41.56 5.17 23.50
C PRO A 2 -41.25 3.67 23.58
N ARG A 3 -42.23 2.81 23.27
CA ARG A 3 -42.05 1.36 23.25
C ARG A 3 -41.15 0.99 22.08
N LYS A 4 -40.12 0.16 22.31
CA LYS A 4 -39.31 -0.43 21.23
C LYS A 4 -40.25 -1.20 20.28
N PRO A 5 -40.16 -1.01 18.96
CA PRO A 5 -40.85 -1.86 18.00
C PRO A 5 -40.46 -3.33 18.26
N GLY A 6 -41.45 -4.23 18.27
CA GLY A 6 -41.20 -5.66 18.33
C GLY A 6 -40.44 -6.15 17.09
N PRO A 7 -39.89 -7.38 17.12
CA PRO A 7 -39.18 -7.95 15.97
C PRO A 7 -40.12 -8.03 14.77
N GLN A 8 -39.93 -7.15 13.79
CA GLN A 8 -40.61 -7.22 12.51
C GLN A 8 -39.87 -8.24 11.64
N ILE A 9 -40.61 -9.20 11.08
CA ILE A 9 -40.08 -10.11 10.06
C ILE A 9 -39.74 -9.24 8.86
N GLN A 10 -38.46 -9.05 8.60
CA GLN A 10 -38.00 -8.29 7.44
C GLN A 10 -38.24 -9.15 6.19
N PRO A 11 -38.78 -8.57 5.11
CA PRO A 11 -38.94 -9.30 3.86
C PRO A 11 -37.56 -9.72 3.32
N ASP A 12 -37.49 -10.91 2.72
CA ASP A 12 -36.28 -11.38 2.04
C ASP A 12 -35.96 -10.46 0.86
N HIS A 13 -35.06 -9.51 1.08
CA HIS A 13 -34.60 -8.60 0.05
C HIS A 13 -33.58 -9.30 -0.84
N LYS A 14 -33.89 -9.38 -2.14
CA LYS A 14 -32.92 -9.77 -3.17
C LYS A 14 -32.36 -8.52 -3.83
N LEU A 15 -31.03 -8.47 -3.92
CA LEU A 15 -30.33 -7.42 -4.66
C LEU A 15 -30.75 -7.41 -6.12
N SER A 16 -30.82 -6.22 -6.70
CA SER A 16 -30.97 -6.06 -8.15
C SER A 16 -29.75 -6.65 -8.88
N ASP A 17 -29.93 -7.01 -10.15
CA ASP A 17 -28.85 -7.54 -10.99
C ASP A 17 -27.69 -6.53 -11.10
N GLU A 18 -28.02 -5.24 -11.17
CA GLU A 18 -27.05 -4.15 -11.22
C GLU A 18 -26.22 -4.06 -9.92
N ALA A 19 -26.88 -4.14 -8.76
CA ALA A 19 -26.17 -4.13 -7.48
C ALA A 19 -25.27 -5.37 -7.32
N ARG A 20 -25.75 -6.55 -7.72
CA ARG A 20 -24.94 -7.78 -7.71
C ARG A 20 -23.72 -7.68 -8.62
N ALA A 21 -23.87 -7.13 -9.82
CA ALA A 21 -22.78 -6.93 -10.75
C ALA A 21 -21.74 -5.93 -10.21
N ALA A 22 -22.19 -4.81 -9.62
CA ALA A 22 -21.30 -3.81 -9.02
C ALA A 22 -20.51 -4.38 -7.83
N ILE A 23 -21.17 -5.14 -6.95
CA ILE A 23 -20.50 -5.79 -5.81
C ILE A 23 -19.46 -6.79 -6.31
N LYS A 24 -19.82 -7.63 -7.28
CA LYS A 24 -18.88 -8.61 -7.83
C LYS A 24 -17.66 -7.94 -8.47
N ALA A 25 -17.86 -6.87 -9.24
CA ALA A 25 -16.76 -6.12 -9.84
C ALA A 25 -15.82 -5.53 -8.78
N TRP A 26 -16.39 -5.01 -7.68
CA TRP A 26 -15.61 -4.54 -6.54
C TRP A 26 -14.84 -5.68 -5.86
N GLU A 27 -15.48 -6.83 -5.61
CA GLU A 27 -14.83 -8.02 -5.02
C GLU A 27 -13.66 -8.51 -5.89
N ASP A 28 -13.86 -8.57 -7.21
CA ASP A 28 -12.82 -8.99 -8.16
C ASP A 28 -11.61 -8.01 -8.15
N HIS A 29 -11.87 -6.71 -8.00
CA HIS A 29 -10.82 -5.70 -7.84
C HIS A 29 -10.07 -5.86 -6.51
N VAL A 30 -10.80 -6.03 -5.40
CA VAL A 30 -10.20 -6.24 -4.08
C VAL A 30 -9.39 -7.53 -4.03
N ALA A 31 -9.82 -8.58 -4.74
CA ALA A 31 -9.10 -9.85 -4.80
C ALA A 31 -7.73 -9.71 -5.50
N LYS A 32 -7.62 -8.84 -6.52
CA LYS A 32 -6.37 -8.59 -7.27
C LYS A 32 -5.46 -7.59 -6.58
N GLU A 33 -6.01 -6.71 -5.75
CA GLU A 33 -5.26 -5.62 -5.12
C GLU A 33 -4.02 -6.09 -4.32
N PRO A 34 -4.07 -7.18 -3.53
CA PRO A 34 -2.90 -7.68 -2.81
C PRO A 34 -1.73 -8.04 -3.72
N GLU A 35 -2.00 -8.73 -4.83
CA GLU A 35 -0.96 -9.13 -5.80
C GLU A 35 -0.31 -7.90 -6.43
N LEU A 36 -1.12 -6.94 -6.89
CA LEU A 36 -0.63 -5.70 -7.49
C LEU A 36 0.14 -4.85 -6.48
N ARG A 37 -0.35 -4.78 -5.24
CA ARG A 37 0.32 -4.10 -4.13
C ARG A 37 1.69 -4.73 -3.88
N GLU A 38 1.78 -6.05 -3.81
CA GLU A 38 3.06 -6.74 -3.60
C GLU A 38 4.03 -6.56 -4.76
N ALA A 39 3.55 -6.59 -6.00
CA ALA A 39 4.38 -6.31 -7.17
C ALA A 39 4.95 -4.88 -7.14
N ALA A 40 4.12 -3.89 -6.81
CA ALA A 40 4.57 -2.50 -6.67
C ALA A 40 5.55 -2.32 -5.49
N GLN A 41 5.30 -2.95 -4.34
CA GLN A 41 6.23 -2.93 -3.22
C GLN A 41 7.58 -3.55 -3.57
N LYS A 42 7.58 -4.67 -4.30
CA LYS A 42 8.79 -5.32 -4.78
C LYS A 42 9.56 -4.40 -5.74
N SER A 43 8.87 -3.77 -6.70
CA SER A 43 9.50 -2.83 -7.63
C SER A 43 10.19 -1.67 -6.89
N LEU A 44 9.58 -1.14 -5.83
CA LEU A 44 10.22 -0.11 -5.01
C LEU A 44 11.43 -0.65 -4.23
N ALA A 45 11.39 -1.89 -3.76
CA ALA A 45 12.54 -2.52 -3.13
C ALA A 45 13.69 -2.75 -4.11
N ASP A 46 13.38 -3.17 -5.33
CA ASP A 46 14.35 -3.36 -6.41
C ASP A 46 15.01 -2.02 -6.79
N GLU A 47 14.23 -0.94 -6.90
CA GLU A 47 14.73 0.42 -7.13
C GLU A 47 15.70 0.88 -6.02
N LEU A 48 15.34 0.63 -4.76
CA LEU A 48 16.19 0.97 -3.61
C LEU A 48 17.46 0.11 -3.54
N THR A 49 17.40 -1.11 -4.06
CA THR A 49 18.55 -2.03 -4.13
C THR A 49 19.50 -1.63 -5.26
N ALA A 50 18.96 -1.25 -6.42
CA ALA A 50 19.74 -0.76 -7.56
C ALA A 50 20.39 0.60 -7.27
N ASN A 51 19.68 1.49 -6.56
CA ASN A 51 20.13 2.84 -6.25
C ASN A 51 20.54 2.95 -4.77
N VAL A 52 21.75 2.48 -4.46
CA VAL A 52 22.30 2.47 -3.08
C VAL A 52 22.28 3.88 -2.43
N ASP A 53 22.45 4.92 -3.25
CA ASP A 53 22.47 6.32 -2.81
C ASP A 53 21.07 6.95 -2.64
N LEU A 54 20.00 6.36 -3.17
CA LEU A 54 18.64 6.95 -3.18
C LEU A 54 17.94 6.79 -1.84
N PRO A 55 17.91 7.77 -0.91
CA PRO A 55 17.39 7.56 0.45
C PRO A 55 15.91 7.21 0.45
N VAL A 56 15.47 6.36 1.39
CA VAL A 56 14.04 6.02 1.58
C VAL A 56 13.19 7.28 1.75
N ALA A 57 13.73 8.30 2.42
CA ALA A 57 13.08 9.59 2.61
C ALA A 57 12.87 10.39 1.31
N ASN A 58 13.75 10.22 0.31
CA ASN A 58 13.57 10.85 -1.00
C ASN A 58 12.49 10.12 -1.80
N LEU A 59 12.48 8.79 -1.74
CA LEU A 59 11.41 7.99 -2.36
C LEU A 59 10.04 8.33 -1.76
N ALA A 60 9.95 8.53 -0.43
CA ALA A 60 8.73 8.94 0.26
C ALA A 60 8.19 10.33 -0.13
N LYS A 61 9.01 11.17 -0.77
CA LYS A 61 8.61 12.51 -1.24
C LYS A 61 8.07 12.48 -2.68
N ASN A 62 8.23 11.37 -3.39
CA ASN A 62 7.73 11.24 -4.75
C ASN A 62 6.19 11.14 -4.72
N PRO A 63 5.44 12.01 -5.43
CA PRO A 63 3.98 11.97 -5.48
C PRO A 63 3.40 10.68 -6.08
N GLU A 64 4.18 9.95 -6.86
CA GLU A 64 3.76 8.67 -7.46
C GLU A 64 3.84 7.50 -6.48
N VAL A 65 4.54 7.68 -5.35
CA VAL A 65 4.67 6.65 -4.31
C VAL A 65 3.52 6.82 -3.32
N PRO A 66 2.53 5.89 -3.27
CA PRO A 66 1.35 6.04 -2.43
C PRO A 66 1.63 5.78 -0.95
N TRP A 67 2.87 5.43 -0.59
CA TRP A 67 3.26 5.01 0.74
C TRP A 67 4.16 6.02 1.43
N GLY A 68 3.80 6.33 2.68
CA GLY A 68 4.65 7.12 3.56
C GLY A 68 5.91 6.36 3.99
N ILE A 69 6.84 7.11 4.61
CA ILE A 69 8.17 6.62 5.00
C ILE A 69 8.12 5.36 5.89
N GLY A 70 7.16 5.26 6.81
CA GLY A 70 7.02 4.09 7.68
C GLY A 70 6.68 2.80 6.93
N THR A 71 5.88 2.88 5.87
CA THR A 71 5.57 1.72 5.03
C THR A 71 6.74 1.35 4.14
N LEU A 72 7.48 2.33 3.62
CA LEU A 72 8.69 2.07 2.85
C LEU A 72 9.76 1.36 3.68
N TRP A 73 9.90 1.68 4.97
CA TRP A 73 10.79 0.93 5.87
C TRP A 73 10.34 -0.52 6.06
N LYS A 74 9.03 -0.78 6.16
CA LYS A 74 8.51 -2.17 6.17
C LYS A 74 8.83 -2.91 4.87
N ILE A 75 8.79 -2.23 3.73
CA ILE A 75 9.17 -2.80 2.43
C ILE A 75 10.66 -3.13 2.41
N VAL A 76 11.53 -2.21 2.86
CA VAL A 76 12.98 -2.44 3.00
C VAL A 76 13.26 -3.71 3.81
N THR A 77 12.59 -3.88 4.96
CA THR A 77 12.71 -5.10 5.77
C THR A 77 12.13 -6.33 5.08
N LYS A 78 10.93 -6.23 4.48
CA LYS A 78 10.23 -7.35 3.82
C LYS A 78 11.06 -7.97 2.69
N TYR A 79 11.76 -7.13 1.91
CA TYR A 79 12.51 -7.56 0.73
C TYR A 79 14.03 -7.61 0.95
N ASN A 80 14.50 -7.50 2.21
CA ASN A 80 15.92 -7.55 2.57
C ASN A 80 16.79 -6.55 1.78
N VAL A 81 16.29 -5.33 1.55
CA VAL A 81 17.06 -4.28 0.87
C VAL A 81 18.32 -3.99 1.69
N PRO A 82 19.53 -4.04 1.10
CA PRO A 82 20.78 -3.91 1.84
C PRO A 82 20.84 -2.63 2.67
N PRO A 83 21.37 -2.69 3.91
CA PRO A 83 21.57 -1.51 4.72
C PRO A 83 22.54 -0.57 4.01
N ARG A 84 22.14 0.69 3.91
CA ARG A 84 22.96 1.72 3.28
C ARG A 84 24.22 1.93 4.09
N GLN A 85 25.36 2.00 3.41
CA GLN A 85 26.55 2.55 4.02
C GLN A 85 26.29 4.06 4.19
N PRO A 86 26.37 4.62 5.41
CA PRO A 86 26.29 6.06 5.59
C PRO A 86 27.41 6.70 4.77
N ASN A 87 27.04 7.56 3.81
CA ASN A 87 27.90 8.27 2.87
C ASN A 87 29.39 8.33 3.30
N LYS A 88 30.23 7.42 2.80
CA LYS A 88 31.69 7.64 2.80
C LYS A 88 32.10 8.71 1.77
N ALA A 89 31.18 9.11 0.89
CA ALA A 89 31.38 10.18 -0.09
C ALA A 89 30.62 11.44 0.36
N LYS A 90 31.24 12.26 1.22
CA LYS A 90 31.03 13.73 1.41
C LYS A 90 31.82 14.27 2.63
N ARG A 91 33.06 13.80 2.83
CA ARG A 91 34.06 14.43 3.73
C ARG A 91 35.38 14.67 2.98
N SER A 92 35.29 15.10 1.73
CA SER A 92 36.42 15.59 0.95
C SER A 92 35.91 16.69 0.05
N ASP A 93 35.79 17.88 0.63
CA ASP A 93 36.09 19.17 0.00
C ASP A 93 35.39 20.29 0.79
N GLU A 94 36.08 20.74 1.84
CA GLU A 94 36.13 22.14 2.24
C GLU A 94 37.54 22.32 2.83
N SER A 95 38.43 22.85 1.98
CA SER A 95 39.77 23.36 2.34
C SER A 95 39.65 24.79 2.84
#